data_AF-A0A6L3VIK0-F1
#
_entry.id   AF-A0A6L3VIK0-F1
#
_cell.length_a   1.000
_cell.length_b   1.000
_cell.length_c   1.000
_cell.angle_alpha   90.00
_cell.angle_beta   90.00
_cell.angle_gamma   90.00
#
_symmetry.space_group_name_H-M   'P 1'
#
loop_
_entity.id
_entity.type
_entity.pdbx_description
1 polymer ?
#
loop_
_entity_poly.entity_id
_entity_poly.type
_entity_poly.pdbx_seq_one_letter_code
_entity_poly.pdbx_strand_id
1 'polypeptide(L)'
;MASSATAQAYSYTRPSGLDGGLLGLSTSGGTTSTGPRAHPHFFSGVLTQAAPAAAALIALADVARTRYHQPRPTGFRDPVFTCNGDRLRMESFSACGGVYARLDVLEPALDGDVLERGTTNVDVNGPLREALARVGGSDPLHLAVGADEMAVTTVDGAVVEKKVPLPERWLRGFAEVQVITAGFDPRAGLKGPDAVRFLRSLPARSRGALWAVPAGRTLRPSSRPAPGAVCLAGADRLRTMLPLLRFARALRVYGPPVTAGSAPVSSVWELELPGMRYFLTLSPEVSRGFSGEGAVLDALATDEAAGDTDLIGALLSFEPRVDPGLLAERSGLPLDRTKAALTQLGTSGRVGFDTAEAAFFHRELPYDAARVAALNPRLRSARALVEDGAVRFTGSDAAVVTTDGGDREVRFEGDRATCTCPWWFDHRGERGPCKHVLAATIVRRDGEAVAALDAEAAR
;
A
#
# COMPACT_ATOMS: atom_id res chain seq x y z
N MET A 1 6.37 -29.20 1.78
CA MET A 1 7.74 -28.88 1.34
C MET A 1 7.89 -27.37 1.33
N ALA A 2 8.90 -26.83 2.02
CA ALA A 2 9.15 -25.40 2.07
C ALA A 2 9.53 -24.90 0.68
N SER A 3 8.59 -24.23 0.00
CA SER A 3 8.87 -23.54 -1.26
C SER A 3 9.89 -22.45 -0.95
N SER A 4 11.13 -22.68 -1.39
CA SER A 4 12.22 -21.72 -1.35
C SER A 4 11.82 -20.54 -2.23
N ALA A 5 11.40 -19.45 -1.60
CA ALA A 5 11.24 -18.17 -2.26
C ALA A 5 12.62 -17.73 -2.78
N THR A 6 12.74 -17.49 -4.07
CA THR A 6 13.84 -16.68 -4.62
C THR A 6 13.64 -15.27 -4.09
N ALA A 7 14.27 -14.97 -2.94
CA ALA A 7 14.43 -13.63 -2.43
C ALA A 7 15.06 -12.77 -3.53
N GLN A 8 14.40 -11.71 -3.98
CA GLN A 8 15.07 -10.68 -4.78
C GLN A 8 16.23 -10.16 -3.94
N ALA A 9 17.47 -10.43 -4.38
CA ALA A 9 18.64 -9.84 -3.77
C ALA A 9 18.75 -8.40 -4.27
N TYR A 10 18.84 -7.43 -3.36
CA TYR A 10 19.19 -6.08 -3.74
C TYR A 10 20.71 -5.97 -3.80
N SER A 11 21.22 -5.67 -4.99
CA SER A 11 22.57 -5.18 -5.16
C SER A 11 22.53 -3.67 -5.07
N TYR A 12 23.37 -3.09 -4.21
CA TYR A 12 23.64 -1.67 -4.20
C TYR A 12 25.09 -1.47 -4.62
N THR A 13 25.37 -0.47 -5.45
CA THR A 13 26.75 -0.12 -5.82
C THR A 13 27.56 0.33 -4.61
N ARG A 14 26.88 0.89 -3.59
CA ARG A 14 27.45 1.35 -2.31
C ARG A 14 26.37 1.53 -1.24
N PRO A 15 26.71 1.68 0.05
CA PRO A 15 25.77 2.12 1.07
C PRO A 15 25.29 3.55 0.81
N SER A 16 24.02 3.84 1.09
CA SER A 16 23.55 5.24 1.11
C SER A 16 24.24 6.02 2.23
N GLY A 17 24.43 7.32 2.04
CA GLY A 17 25.20 8.17 2.94
C GLY A 17 24.77 9.62 2.93
N LEU A 18 25.24 10.36 3.93
CA LEU A 18 25.12 11.81 4.01
C LEU A 18 26.49 12.35 4.41
N ASP A 19 27.12 13.12 3.52
CA ASP A 19 28.41 13.77 3.74
C ASP A 19 28.39 15.20 3.20
N GLY A 20 28.90 16.16 3.97
CA GLY A 20 28.96 17.57 3.54
C GLY A 20 27.63 18.20 3.09
N GLY A 21 26.47 17.68 3.54
CA GLY A 21 25.14 18.13 3.09
C GLY A 21 24.63 17.42 1.83
N LEU A 22 25.40 16.50 1.24
CA LEU A 22 25.00 15.64 0.14
C LEU A 22 24.42 14.32 0.67
N LEU A 23 23.11 14.17 0.57
CA LEU A 23 22.35 12.95 0.80
C LEU A 23 22.34 12.11 -0.48
N GLY A 24 23.18 11.07 -0.52
CA GLY A 24 23.19 10.06 -1.56
C GLY A 24 22.33 8.85 -1.17
N LEU A 25 21.22 8.63 -1.88
CA LEU A 25 20.40 7.43 -1.77
C LEU A 25 20.81 6.43 -2.87
N SER A 26 21.45 5.34 -2.47
CA SER A 26 21.80 4.25 -3.38
C SER A 26 20.55 3.50 -3.82
N THR A 27 20.43 3.29 -5.13
CA THR A 27 19.34 2.54 -5.74
C THR A 27 19.77 1.11 -6.00
N SER A 28 18.84 0.18 -5.80
CA SER A 28 18.97 -1.20 -6.27
C SER A 28 18.47 -1.30 -7.71
N GLY A 29 18.25 -2.53 -8.18
CA GLY A 29 17.44 -2.78 -9.37
C GLY A 29 16.06 -2.13 -9.27
N GLY A 30 15.56 -1.63 -10.41
CA GLY A 30 14.27 -0.97 -10.51
C GLY A 30 13.74 -0.95 -11.94
N THR A 31 12.53 -0.43 -12.10
CA THR A 31 11.86 -0.25 -13.39
C THR A 31 11.75 1.23 -13.69
N THR A 32 12.11 1.62 -14.90
CA THR A 32 12.06 3.00 -15.39
C THR A 32 11.07 3.12 -16.53
N SER A 33 10.79 4.33 -17.00
CA SER A 33 9.97 4.54 -18.21
C SER A 33 10.53 3.85 -19.46
N THR A 34 11.79 3.43 -19.45
CA THR A 34 12.45 2.71 -20.56
C THR A 34 12.72 1.23 -20.24
N GLY A 35 12.07 0.70 -19.19
CA GLY A 35 12.18 -0.68 -18.75
C GLY A 35 13.11 -0.91 -17.55
N PRO A 36 13.45 -2.17 -17.25
CA PRO A 36 14.31 -2.53 -16.12
C PRO A 36 15.71 -1.87 -16.20
N ARG A 37 16.23 -1.45 -15.05
CA ARG A 37 17.58 -0.89 -14.87
C ARG A 37 18.19 -1.40 -13.56
N ALA A 38 19.51 -1.65 -13.57
CA ALA A 38 20.21 -2.21 -12.43
C ALA A 38 20.38 -1.21 -11.28
N HIS A 39 20.66 0.06 -11.58
CA HIS A 39 20.86 1.15 -10.61
C HIS A 39 20.36 2.45 -11.24
N PRO A 40 19.05 2.69 -11.30
CA PRO A 40 18.49 3.87 -11.98
C PRO A 40 18.81 5.16 -11.21
N HIS A 41 18.96 6.25 -11.96
CA HIS A 41 19.18 7.59 -11.42
C HIS A 41 17.91 8.40 -11.62
N PHE A 42 17.32 8.92 -10.54
CA PHE A 42 16.00 9.53 -10.62
C PHE A 42 16.01 11.05 -10.41
N PHE A 43 16.86 11.54 -9.51
CA PHE A 43 16.82 12.94 -9.11
C PHE A 43 18.20 13.42 -8.65
N SER A 44 18.55 14.66 -8.99
CA SER A 44 19.68 15.38 -8.43
C SER A 44 19.27 16.83 -8.17
N GLY A 45 19.41 17.31 -6.94
CA GLY A 45 18.97 18.66 -6.60
C GLY A 45 19.06 18.97 -5.12
N VAL A 46 18.42 20.05 -4.69
CA VAL A 46 18.32 20.51 -3.32
C VAL A 46 16.92 20.23 -2.77
N LEU A 47 16.86 19.67 -1.57
CA LEU A 47 15.66 19.65 -0.75
C LEU A 47 15.55 20.99 -0.03
N THR A 48 14.61 21.84 -0.44
CA THR A 48 14.43 23.18 0.15
C THR A 48 13.94 23.12 1.60
N GLN A 49 13.54 21.93 2.07
CA GLN A 49 13.02 21.66 3.40
C GLN A 49 13.79 20.49 4.06
N ALA A 50 15.10 20.67 4.28
CA ALA A 50 16.04 19.65 4.76
C ALA A 50 15.60 18.95 6.06
N ALA A 51 15.37 19.70 7.14
CA ALA A 51 15.03 19.14 8.45
C ALA A 51 13.73 18.31 8.47
N PRO A 52 12.58 18.77 7.92
CA PRO A 52 11.39 17.93 7.84
C PRO A 52 11.58 16.73 6.90
N ALA A 53 12.33 16.84 5.80
CA ALA A 53 12.61 15.72 4.91
C ALA A 53 13.43 14.62 5.60
N ALA A 54 14.53 15.00 6.26
CA ALA A 54 15.36 14.07 7.02
C ALA A 54 14.58 13.38 8.15
N ALA A 55 13.78 14.14 8.90
CA ALA A 55 12.96 13.59 9.98
C ALA A 55 11.87 12.62 9.44
N ALA A 56 11.23 12.96 8.31
CA ALA A 56 10.22 12.13 7.69
C ALA A 56 10.80 10.83 7.11
N LEU A 57 12.00 10.88 6.53
CA LEU A 57 12.72 9.71 6.04
C LEU A 57 13.08 8.76 7.20
N ILE A 58 13.53 9.30 8.34
CA ILE A 58 13.74 8.50 9.56
C ILE A 58 12.43 7.87 10.04
N ALA A 59 11.33 8.64 10.08
CA ALA A 59 10.02 8.15 10.52
C ALA A 59 9.51 6.99 9.63
N LEU A 60 9.69 7.11 8.31
CA LEU A 60 9.39 6.05 7.34
C LEU A 60 10.22 4.79 7.62
N ALA A 61 11.54 4.93 7.79
CA ALA A 61 12.43 3.81 8.11
C ALA A 61 12.11 3.16 9.46
N ASP A 62 11.64 3.94 10.44
CA ASP A 62 11.21 3.44 11.74
C ASP A 62 9.94 2.58 11.65
N VAL A 63 9.01 2.93 10.77
CA VAL A 63 7.85 2.08 10.47
C VAL A 63 8.34 0.74 9.93
N ALA A 64 9.23 0.74 8.94
CA ALA A 64 9.78 -0.47 8.30
C ALA A 64 10.38 -1.50 9.29
N ARG A 65 10.92 -0.99 10.41
CA ARG A 65 11.55 -1.78 11.48
C ARG A 65 10.59 -2.13 12.63
N THR A 66 9.48 -1.43 12.75
CA THR A 66 8.55 -1.60 13.86
C THR A 66 7.65 -2.81 13.66
N ARG A 67 7.52 -3.62 14.70
CA ARG A 67 6.49 -4.65 14.83
C ARG A 67 5.53 -4.24 15.95
N TYR A 68 4.32 -3.81 15.58
CA TYR A 68 3.30 -3.34 16.54
C TYR A 68 2.59 -4.50 17.25
N HIS A 69 2.40 -5.63 16.57
CA HIS A 69 1.83 -6.84 17.17
C HIS A 69 2.92 -7.85 17.53
N GLN A 70 2.93 -8.28 18.80
CA GLN A 70 3.96 -9.15 19.37
C GLN A 70 5.38 -8.60 19.14
N PRO A 71 5.73 -7.46 19.77
CA PRO A 71 6.98 -6.76 19.51
C PRO A 71 8.20 -7.67 19.69
N ARG A 72 9.06 -7.70 18.68
CA ARG A 72 10.37 -8.37 18.69
C ARG A 72 11.31 -7.65 17.71
N PRO A 73 12.63 -7.73 17.89
CA PRO A 73 13.59 -7.16 16.95
C PRO A 73 13.31 -7.64 15.53
N THR A 74 13.42 -6.73 14.56
CA THR A 74 13.31 -7.08 13.14
C THR A 74 14.44 -6.44 12.36
N GLY A 75 14.88 -7.12 11.29
CA GLY A 75 15.89 -6.59 10.38
C GLY A 75 15.41 -5.37 9.60
N PHE A 76 16.37 -4.68 8.99
CA PHE A 76 16.12 -3.55 8.08
C PHE A 76 15.29 -4.00 6.88
N ARG A 77 14.48 -3.08 6.36
CA ARG A 77 13.72 -3.22 5.11
C ARG A 77 13.86 -1.92 4.36
N ASP A 78 14.23 -2.04 3.10
CA ASP A 78 14.51 -0.90 2.25
C ASP A 78 13.19 -0.38 1.69
N PRO A 79 12.87 0.92 1.89
CA PRO A 79 11.66 1.52 1.34
C PRO A 79 11.60 1.37 -0.18
N VAL A 80 10.38 1.27 -0.70
CA VAL A 80 10.13 1.45 -2.13
C VAL A 80 10.23 2.94 -2.41
N PHE A 81 10.97 3.32 -3.45
CA PHE A 81 11.12 4.68 -3.92
C PHE A 81 10.53 4.79 -5.31
N THR A 82 9.68 5.78 -5.55
CA THR A 82 9.10 6.09 -6.87
C THR A 82 9.34 7.55 -7.19
N CYS A 83 9.88 7.83 -8.38
CA CYS A 83 9.94 9.16 -8.96
C CYS A 83 8.85 9.28 -10.04
N ASN A 84 7.90 10.19 -9.81
CA ASN A 84 6.78 10.43 -10.71
C ASN A 84 6.94 11.72 -11.54
N GLY A 85 8.13 12.33 -11.56
CA GLY A 85 8.35 13.65 -12.13
C GLY A 85 8.06 14.76 -11.12
N ASP A 86 6.79 15.02 -10.82
CA ASP A 86 6.40 16.14 -9.93
C ASP A 86 6.67 15.87 -8.43
N ARG A 87 7.07 14.64 -8.07
CA ARG A 87 7.30 14.24 -6.68
C ARG A 87 8.20 13.03 -6.56
N LEU A 88 8.80 12.92 -5.38
CA LEU A 88 9.49 11.72 -4.93
C LEU A 88 8.64 11.07 -3.83
N ARG A 89 8.27 9.80 -4.04
CA ARG A 89 7.41 9.02 -3.16
C ARG A 89 8.19 7.86 -2.56
N MET A 90 8.13 7.72 -1.24
CA MET A 90 8.79 6.64 -0.52
C MET A 90 7.78 5.89 0.33
N GLU A 91 7.74 4.57 0.20
CA GLU A 91 6.73 3.71 0.81
C GLU A 91 7.36 2.60 1.64
N SER A 92 6.76 2.30 2.79
CA SER A 92 7.16 1.18 3.63
C SER A 92 5.96 0.58 4.37
N PHE A 93 6.11 -0.66 4.82
CA PHE A 93 5.16 -1.28 5.74
C PHE A 93 5.85 -1.61 7.06
N SER A 94 5.08 -1.66 8.14
CA SER A 94 5.57 -2.26 9.37
C SER A 94 5.96 -3.72 9.20
N ALA A 95 6.80 -4.22 10.10
CA ALA A 95 7.22 -5.62 10.08
C ALA A 95 6.07 -6.61 10.34
N CYS A 96 4.96 -6.17 10.93
CA CYS A 96 3.72 -6.97 11.01
C CYS A 96 2.72 -6.68 9.89
N GLY A 97 2.99 -5.70 9.00
CA GLY A 97 2.12 -5.35 7.88
C GLY A 97 0.82 -4.62 8.29
N GLY A 98 0.69 -4.17 9.54
CA GLY A 98 -0.51 -3.49 10.04
C GLY A 98 -0.47 -1.96 9.99
N VAL A 99 0.63 -1.40 9.47
CA VAL A 99 0.82 0.03 9.24
C VAL A 99 1.54 0.17 7.92
N TYR A 100 0.97 0.92 7.00
CA TYR A 100 1.60 1.39 5.78
C TYR A 100 2.01 2.85 5.99
N ALA A 101 3.22 3.21 5.58
CA ALA A 101 3.73 4.56 5.67
C ALA A 101 4.17 5.04 4.30
N ARG A 102 3.86 6.30 4.00
CA ARG A 102 4.23 6.95 2.75
C ARG A 102 4.72 8.36 3.02
N LEU A 103 5.85 8.72 2.43
CA LEU A 103 6.36 10.08 2.37
C LEU A 103 6.32 10.56 0.93
N ASP A 104 5.64 11.67 0.71
CA ASP A 104 5.63 12.37 -0.57
C ASP A 104 6.38 13.70 -0.41
N VAL A 105 7.50 13.83 -1.11
CA VAL A 105 8.21 15.11 -1.29
C VAL A 105 7.70 15.73 -2.58
N LEU A 106 6.96 16.82 -2.45
CA LEU A 106 6.26 17.46 -3.56
C LEU A 106 7.18 18.44 -4.29
N GLU A 107 6.85 18.76 -5.54
CA GLU A 107 7.56 19.71 -6.40
C GLU A 107 8.05 20.99 -5.69
N PRO A 108 7.26 21.69 -4.84
CA PRO A 108 7.75 22.91 -4.17
C PRO A 108 8.91 22.69 -3.18
N ALA A 109 9.16 21.45 -2.75
CA ALA A 109 10.29 21.06 -1.91
C ALA A 109 11.51 20.56 -2.70
N LEU A 110 11.40 20.48 -4.03
CA LEU A 110 12.41 19.94 -4.94
C LEU A 110 12.94 21.06 -5.84
N ASP A 111 14.21 21.39 -5.69
CA ASP A 111 14.91 22.32 -6.57
C ASP A 111 16.04 21.58 -7.28
N GLY A 112 15.80 21.09 -8.49
CA GLY A 112 16.77 20.33 -9.27
C GLY A 112 16.15 19.53 -10.40
N ASP A 113 16.93 18.59 -10.91
CA ASP A 113 16.62 17.87 -12.14
C ASP A 113 16.02 16.48 -11.86
N VAL A 114 14.87 16.22 -12.47
CA VAL A 114 14.35 14.87 -12.63
C VAL A 114 15.04 14.22 -13.83
N LEU A 115 15.86 13.21 -13.54
CA LEU A 115 16.67 12.55 -14.56
C LEU A 115 15.90 11.42 -15.26
N GLU A 116 15.08 10.69 -14.50
CA GLU A 116 14.25 9.60 -15.02
C GLU A 116 13.03 9.41 -14.10
N ARG A 117 11.99 8.75 -14.63
CA ARG A 117 10.82 8.32 -13.85
C ARG A 117 10.87 6.81 -13.68
N GLY A 118 10.46 6.33 -12.51
CA GLY A 118 10.56 4.91 -12.21
C GLY A 118 10.37 4.57 -10.74
N THR A 119 10.53 3.28 -10.44
CA THR A 119 10.47 2.72 -9.09
C THR A 119 11.70 1.86 -8.81
N THR A 120 12.25 1.96 -7.61
CA THR A 120 13.36 1.15 -7.09
C THR A 120 13.20 0.91 -5.59
N ASN A 121 14.20 0.33 -4.94
CA ASN A 121 14.39 0.38 -3.51
C ASN A 121 15.61 1.23 -3.17
N VAL A 122 15.54 1.97 -2.07
CA VAL A 122 16.65 2.80 -1.56
C VAL A 122 17.15 2.27 -0.23
N ASP A 123 18.46 2.18 -0.06
CA ASP A 123 19.06 1.73 1.19
C ASP A 123 18.93 2.82 2.26
N VAL A 124 18.20 2.55 3.36
CA VAL A 124 18.13 3.45 4.52
C VAL A 124 18.78 2.78 5.74
N ASN A 125 20.10 2.70 5.68
CA ASN A 125 20.94 2.01 6.66
C ASN A 125 21.09 2.76 8.00
N GLY A 126 21.72 2.10 8.98
CA GLY A 126 22.00 2.66 10.31
C GLY A 126 22.80 3.97 10.27
N PRO A 127 24.00 3.98 9.67
CA PRO A 127 24.82 5.19 9.52
C PRO A 127 24.08 6.38 8.88
N LEU A 128 23.34 6.14 7.80
CA LEU A 128 22.53 7.17 7.16
C LEU A 128 21.48 7.74 8.13
N ARG A 129 20.78 6.89 8.88
CA ARG A 129 19.79 7.36 9.88
C ARG A 129 20.41 8.23 10.96
N GLU A 130 21.61 7.88 11.42
CA GLU A 130 22.34 8.69 12.41
C GLU A 130 22.77 10.03 11.83
N ALA A 131 23.19 10.07 10.56
CA ALA A 131 23.53 11.30 9.87
C ALA A 131 22.29 12.18 9.64
N LEU A 132 21.18 11.62 9.16
CA LEU A 132 19.91 12.33 8.99
C LEU A 132 19.39 12.93 10.31
N ALA A 133 19.64 12.26 11.44
CA ALA A 133 19.21 12.77 12.75
C ALA A 133 19.93 14.06 13.16
N ARG A 134 21.06 14.38 12.54
CA ARG A 134 21.85 15.60 12.76
C ARG A 134 21.49 16.73 11.80
N VAL A 135 20.68 16.48 10.77
CA VAL A 135 20.28 17.51 9.79
C VAL A 135 19.45 18.60 10.47
N GLY A 136 19.95 19.84 10.40
CA GLY A 136 19.34 21.04 10.97
C GLY A 136 18.44 21.80 10.00
N GLY A 137 17.81 22.87 10.51
CA GLY A 137 16.82 23.67 9.77
C GLY A 137 17.37 24.61 8.70
N SER A 138 18.67 24.88 8.68
CA SER A 138 19.31 25.84 7.78
C SER A 138 20.28 25.20 6.78
N ASP A 139 20.51 23.90 6.87
CA ASP A 139 21.51 23.24 6.03
C ASP A 139 20.89 22.91 4.67
N PRO A 140 21.47 23.36 3.55
CA PRO A 140 21.06 22.88 2.25
C PRO A 140 21.33 21.37 2.19
N LEU A 141 20.29 20.60 1.90
CA LEU A 141 20.39 19.15 1.77
C LEU A 141 20.31 18.80 0.28
N HIS A 142 21.46 18.60 -0.33
CA HIS A 142 21.52 18.10 -1.71
C HIS A 142 21.09 16.65 -1.70
N LEU A 143 20.06 16.31 -2.48
CA LEU A 143 19.58 14.95 -2.65
C LEU A 143 20.03 14.43 -4.02
N ALA A 144 20.72 13.30 -4.02
CA ALA A 144 20.99 12.51 -5.21
C ALA A 144 20.41 11.10 -5.04
N VAL A 145 19.58 10.67 -5.99
CA VAL A 145 18.99 9.34 -6.01
C VAL A 145 19.57 8.56 -7.17
N GLY A 146 20.42 7.58 -6.86
CA GLY A 146 21.09 6.71 -7.82
C GLY A 146 22.46 7.19 -8.30
N ALA A 147 22.86 8.46 -8.10
CA ALA A 147 24.12 8.99 -8.61
C ALA A 147 25.37 8.34 -7.99
N ASP A 148 26.52 8.43 -8.70
CA ASP A 148 27.88 8.03 -8.27
C ASP A 148 28.63 9.10 -7.46
N GLU A 149 28.05 10.30 -7.24
CA GLU A 149 28.81 11.51 -6.85
C GLU A 149 29.31 11.61 -5.39
N MET A 150 28.87 10.76 -4.45
CA MET A 150 29.55 10.61 -3.15
C MET A 150 30.87 9.81 -3.29
N ALA A 151 31.88 10.42 -3.90
CA ALA A 151 33.23 9.87 -3.93
C ALA A 151 33.91 10.08 -2.55
N VAL A 152 33.52 9.29 -1.54
CA VAL A 152 34.48 8.97 -0.47
C VAL A 152 35.41 7.93 -1.06
N THR A 153 36.55 8.40 -1.54
CA THR A 153 37.68 7.60 -2.03
C THR A 153 38.19 6.68 -0.92
N THR A 154 37.55 5.53 -0.77
CA THR A 154 38.25 4.31 -0.35
C THR A 154 38.46 3.51 -1.63
N VAL A 155 39.71 3.07 -1.82
CA VAL A 155 40.31 2.69 -3.13
C VAL A 155 39.70 1.43 -3.77
N ASP A 156 38.61 0.88 -3.24
CA ASP A 156 37.89 -0.24 -3.84
C ASP A 156 36.38 0.03 -3.79
N GLY A 157 35.78 0.28 -4.96
CA GLY A 157 34.32 0.39 -5.14
C GLY A 157 33.62 -0.94 -4.90
N ALA A 158 33.57 -1.37 -3.64
CA ALA A 158 33.01 -2.64 -3.25
C ALA A 158 31.47 -2.58 -3.38
N VAL A 159 30.94 -3.31 -4.37
CA VAL A 159 29.51 -3.60 -4.48
C VAL A 159 29.05 -4.22 -3.15
N VAL A 160 28.08 -3.57 -2.50
CA VAL A 160 27.48 -4.10 -1.27
C VAL A 160 26.27 -4.94 -1.67
N GLU A 161 26.47 -6.25 -1.74
CA GLU A 161 25.36 -7.18 -1.89
C GLU A 161 24.58 -7.25 -0.57
N LYS A 162 23.37 -6.70 -0.56
CA LYS A 162 22.50 -6.68 0.61
C LYS A 162 21.24 -7.48 0.31
N LYS A 163 21.18 -8.71 0.82
CA LYS A 163 19.97 -9.54 0.71
C LYS A 163 18.90 -9.06 1.70
N VAL A 164 18.13 -8.06 1.31
CA VAL A 164 16.91 -7.67 2.03
C VAL A 164 15.71 -7.90 1.13
N PRO A 165 15.13 -9.11 1.05
CA PRO A 165 13.94 -9.30 0.24
C PRO A 165 12.81 -8.38 0.71
N LEU A 166 12.10 -7.72 -0.22
CA LEU A 166 10.78 -7.17 0.05
C LEU A 166 9.90 -8.34 0.51
N PRO A 167 9.39 -8.34 1.75
CA PRO A 167 8.65 -9.49 2.25
C PRO A 167 7.37 -9.73 1.42
N GLU A 168 7.00 -10.98 1.14
CA GLU A 168 5.74 -11.30 0.41
C GLU A 168 4.51 -10.64 1.04
N ARG A 169 4.51 -10.50 2.37
CA ARG A 169 3.45 -9.78 3.09
C ARG A 169 3.37 -8.28 2.76
N TRP A 170 4.47 -7.63 2.39
CA TRP A 170 4.44 -6.24 1.93
C TRP A 170 3.80 -6.16 0.55
N LEU A 171 4.16 -7.06 -0.37
CA LEU A 171 3.57 -7.10 -1.72
C LEU A 171 2.05 -7.25 -1.66
N ARG A 172 1.57 -8.27 -0.93
CA ARG A 172 0.13 -8.40 -0.67
C ARG A 172 -0.44 -7.18 0.06
N GLY A 173 0.29 -6.60 1.00
CA GLY A 173 -0.12 -5.38 1.69
C GLY A 173 -0.31 -4.19 0.74
N PHE A 174 0.58 -3.99 -0.23
CA PHE A 174 0.50 -2.93 -1.24
C PHE A 174 -0.72 -3.08 -2.15
N ALA A 175 -1.06 -4.31 -2.51
CA ALA A 175 -2.27 -4.65 -3.26
C ALA A 175 -3.54 -4.34 -2.46
N GLU A 176 -3.55 -4.71 -1.18
CA GLU A 176 -4.71 -4.58 -0.31
C GLU A 176 -4.95 -3.11 0.09
N VAL A 177 -3.89 -2.38 0.46
CA VAL A 177 -4.02 -1.01 0.95
C VAL A 177 -4.60 -0.09 -0.10
N GLN A 178 -4.24 -0.24 -1.39
CA GLN A 178 -4.72 0.64 -2.45
C GLN A 178 -6.22 0.46 -2.73
N VAL A 179 -6.72 -0.79 -2.75
CA VAL A 179 -8.17 -1.06 -2.88
C VAL A 179 -8.93 -0.54 -1.68
N ILE A 180 -8.41 -0.80 -0.47
CA ILE A 180 -9.06 -0.38 0.77
C ILE A 180 -9.18 1.14 0.82
N THR A 181 -8.12 1.87 0.48
CA THR A 181 -8.12 3.33 0.60
C THR A 181 -8.77 4.05 -0.58
N ALA A 182 -8.98 3.38 -1.72
CA ALA A 182 -9.71 3.94 -2.86
C ALA A 182 -11.15 4.33 -2.53
N GLY A 183 -11.77 3.69 -1.54
CA GLY A 183 -13.12 3.99 -1.06
C GLY A 183 -13.19 4.96 0.12
N PHE A 184 -12.11 5.67 0.47
CA PHE A 184 -12.07 6.54 1.66
C PHE A 184 -12.36 8.00 1.32
N ASP A 185 -13.08 8.66 2.23
CA ASP A 185 -13.32 10.10 2.19
C ASP A 185 -12.55 10.83 3.31
N PRO A 186 -12.23 12.12 3.15
CA PRO A 186 -11.80 12.96 4.25
C PRO A 186 -12.92 13.06 5.31
N ARG A 187 -12.56 12.82 6.58
CA ARG A 187 -13.50 12.87 7.72
C ARG A 187 -13.30 14.08 8.62
N ALA A 188 -12.05 14.53 8.76
CA ALA A 188 -11.73 15.75 9.51
C ALA A 188 -10.35 16.31 9.12
N GLY A 189 -10.16 17.60 9.39
CA GLY A 189 -8.90 18.31 9.22
C GLY A 189 -8.60 19.19 10.43
N LEU A 190 -7.38 19.12 10.95
CA LEU A 190 -6.89 19.90 12.09
C LEU A 190 -5.76 20.80 11.62
N LYS A 191 -5.76 22.06 12.08
CA LYS A 191 -4.61 22.97 11.88
C LYS A 191 -3.43 22.53 12.75
N GLY A 192 -2.21 22.88 12.36
CA GLY A 192 -0.96 22.49 13.02
C GLY A 192 -1.01 22.45 14.56
N PRO A 193 -1.32 23.56 15.26
CA PRO A 193 -1.37 23.56 16.72
C PRO A 193 -2.38 22.58 17.33
N ASP A 194 -3.55 22.44 16.71
CA ASP A 194 -4.61 21.52 17.16
C ASP A 194 -4.21 20.06 16.87
N ALA A 195 -3.55 19.80 15.74
CA ALA A 195 -2.99 18.50 15.38
C ALA A 195 -1.89 18.06 16.36
N VAL A 196 -0.96 18.96 16.72
CA VAL A 196 0.09 18.69 17.72
C VAL A 196 -0.53 18.35 19.07
N ARG A 197 -1.51 19.13 19.53
CA ARG A 197 -2.19 18.89 20.81
C ARG A 197 -2.88 17.52 20.81
N PHE A 198 -3.62 17.20 19.74
CA PHE A 198 -4.33 15.93 19.61
C PHE A 198 -3.37 14.73 19.61
N LEU A 199 -2.35 14.74 18.75
CA LEU A 199 -1.42 13.61 18.62
C LEU A 199 -0.62 13.37 19.91
N ARG A 200 -0.27 14.44 20.64
CA ARG A 200 0.40 14.34 21.96
C ARG A 200 -0.54 13.89 23.08
N SER A 201 -1.86 14.11 22.96
CA SER A 201 -2.82 13.67 23.97
C SER A 201 -3.24 12.21 23.82
N LEU A 202 -2.85 11.55 22.73
CA LEU A 202 -3.18 10.14 22.50
C LEU A 202 -2.54 9.24 23.56
N PRO A 203 -3.25 8.20 24.04
CA PRO A 203 -2.70 7.30 25.03
C PRO A 203 -1.55 6.49 24.43
N ALA A 204 -0.50 6.26 25.22
CA ALA A 204 0.65 5.46 24.79
C ALA A 204 0.29 3.99 24.48
N ARG A 205 -0.81 3.48 25.06
CA ARG A 205 -1.40 2.17 24.77
C ARG A 205 -2.92 2.26 24.87
N SER A 206 -3.65 1.60 23.98
CA SER A 206 -5.10 1.45 24.07
C SER A 206 -5.49 -0.02 24.22
N ARG A 207 -6.50 -0.30 25.05
CA ARG A 207 -7.17 -1.61 25.07
C ARG A 207 -8.24 -1.59 23.98
N GLY A 208 -7.96 -2.22 22.84
CA GLY A 208 -8.85 -2.22 21.68
C GLY A 208 -8.73 -0.96 20.80
N ALA A 209 -9.62 -0.87 19.82
CA ALA A 209 -9.69 0.26 18.89
C ALA A 209 -10.33 1.48 19.55
N LEU A 210 -9.72 2.64 19.35
CA LEU A 210 -10.31 3.93 19.64
C LEU A 210 -10.97 4.50 18.38
N TRP A 211 -11.76 5.54 18.56
CA TRP A 211 -12.45 6.26 17.51
C TRP A 211 -12.20 7.76 17.68
N ALA A 212 -11.61 8.40 16.69
CA ALA A 212 -11.39 9.83 16.68
C ALA A 212 -12.65 10.52 16.14
N VAL A 213 -13.42 11.12 17.04
CA VAL A 213 -14.69 11.77 16.71
C VAL A 213 -14.46 13.27 16.50
N PRO A 214 -14.92 13.86 15.38
CA PRO A 214 -14.90 15.31 15.18
C PRO A 214 -15.55 16.06 16.34
N ALA A 215 -14.84 17.02 16.92
CA ALA A 215 -15.29 17.81 18.06
C ALA A 215 -14.81 19.27 17.90
N GLY A 216 -15.60 20.09 17.20
CA GLY A 216 -15.24 21.47 16.89
C GLY A 216 -13.97 21.53 16.04
N ARG A 217 -12.89 22.06 16.62
CA ARG A 217 -11.59 22.24 15.95
C ARG A 217 -10.59 21.09 16.20
N THR A 218 -11.01 20.04 16.90
CA THR A 218 -10.16 18.92 17.28
C THR A 218 -10.86 17.58 17.06
N LEU A 219 -10.15 16.49 17.36
CA LEU A 219 -10.68 15.14 17.45
C LEU A 219 -10.72 14.72 18.92
N ARG A 220 -11.83 14.09 19.33
CA ARG A 220 -11.97 13.49 20.65
C ARG A 220 -11.87 11.96 20.55
N PRO A 221 -10.90 11.31 21.22
CA PRO A 221 -10.87 9.85 21.33
C PRO A 221 -12.11 9.32 22.06
N SER A 222 -12.72 8.28 21.50
CA SER A 222 -13.88 7.56 22.03
C SER A 222 -13.60 6.05 21.98
N SER A 223 -14.21 5.27 22.86
CA SER A 223 -14.18 3.81 22.79
C SER A 223 -15.27 3.22 21.90
N ARG A 224 -16.20 4.04 21.40
CA ARG A 224 -17.31 3.62 20.54
C ARG A 224 -17.31 4.38 19.22
N PRO A 225 -17.64 3.70 18.10
CA PRO A 225 -17.84 4.38 16.83
C PRO A 225 -19.07 5.27 16.88
N ALA A 226 -19.04 6.32 16.07
CA ALA A 226 -20.16 7.21 15.84
C ALA A 226 -20.08 7.71 14.38
N PRO A 227 -21.19 8.14 13.77
CA PRO A 227 -21.16 8.74 12.45
C PRO A 227 -20.09 9.83 12.33
N GLY A 228 -19.26 9.75 11.27
CA GLY A 228 -18.15 10.67 11.02
C GLY A 228 -16.87 10.40 11.83
N ALA A 229 -16.85 9.40 12.72
CA ALA A 229 -15.64 9.02 13.45
C ALA A 229 -14.63 8.28 12.55
N VAL A 230 -13.34 8.45 12.84
CA VAL A 230 -12.26 7.71 12.20
C VAL A 230 -11.72 6.65 13.14
N CYS A 231 -11.58 5.42 12.67
CA CYS A 231 -11.01 4.35 13.48
C CYS A 231 -9.54 4.64 13.80
N LEU A 232 -9.19 4.56 15.09
CA LEU A 232 -7.83 4.62 15.60
C LEU A 232 -7.53 3.30 16.32
N ALA A 233 -7.32 2.25 15.54
CA ALA A 233 -6.89 0.98 16.09
C ALA A 233 -5.43 1.09 16.53
N GLY A 234 -5.13 1.00 17.83
CA GLY A 234 -3.77 1.15 18.38
C GLY A 234 -3.16 2.54 18.18
N ALA A 235 -3.37 3.44 19.14
CA ALA A 235 -2.86 4.82 19.06
C ALA A 235 -1.32 4.90 18.96
N ASP A 236 -0.61 3.92 19.52
CA ASP A 236 0.84 3.79 19.42
C ASP A 236 1.33 3.59 17.97
N ARG A 237 0.46 3.17 17.06
CA ARG A 237 0.76 3.04 15.63
C ARG A 237 1.01 4.37 14.93
N LEU A 238 0.57 5.49 15.53
CA LEU A 238 0.86 6.84 15.04
C LEU A 238 2.15 7.45 15.59
N ARG A 239 2.89 6.75 16.46
CA ARG A 239 4.03 7.33 17.19
C ARG A 239 5.15 7.89 16.32
N THR A 240 5.32 7.39 15.09
CA THR A 240 6.37 7.88 14.18
C THR A 240 6.06 9.27 13.63
N MET A 241 4.82 9.77 13.81
CA MET A 241 4.50 11.18 13.56
C MET A 241 4.99 12.12 14.66
N LEU A 242 5.22 11.64 15.89
CA LEU A 242 5.55 12.51 17.04
C LEU A 242 6.83 13.35 16.82
N PRO A 243 7.93 12.80 16.26
CA PRO A 243 9.11 13.61 15.94
C PRO A 243 8.85 14.69 14.88
N LEU A 244 7.85 14.51 14.02
CA LEU A 244 7.51 15.40 12.91
C LEU A 244 6.63 16.60 13.34
N LEU A 245 6.03 16.54 14.53
CA LEU A 245 5.05 17.53 15.00
C LEU A 245 5.58 18.97 15.04
N ARG A 246 6.90 19.15 15.18
CA ARG A 246 7.54 20.48 15.13
C ARG A 246 7.42 21.16 13.75
N PHE A 247 7.12 20.40 12.71
CA PHE A 247 6.94 20.86 11.34
C PHE A 247 5.48 20.82 10.86
N ALA A 248 4.56 20.32 11.69
CA ALA A 248 3.18 20.04 11.28
C ALA A 248 2.42 21.31 10.84
N ARG A 249 1.91 21.30 9.61
CA ARG A 249 1.03 22.34 9.06
C ARG A 249 -0.44 22.00 9.29
N ALA A 250 -0.81 20.75 9.08
CA ALA A 250 -2.15 20.22 9.28
C ALA A 250 -2.12 18.71 9.52
N LEU A 251 -3.21 18.16 10.06
CA LEU A 251 -3.50 16.73 10.10
C LEU A 251 -4.84 16.50 9.41
N ARG A 252 -4.88 15.64 8.40
CA ARG A 252 -6.12 15.18 7.75
C ARG A 252 -6.31 13.70 8.01
N VAL A 253 -7.56 13.30 8.23
CA VAL A 253 -7.89 11.92 8.56
C VAL A 253 -8.97 11.41 7.61
N TYR A 254 -8.79 10.18 7.14
CA TYR A 254 -9.63 9.54 6.14
C TYR A 254 -10.09 8.18 6.64
N GLY A 255 -11.26 7.77 6.17
CA GLY A 255 -11.82 6.45 6.47
C GLY A 255 -13.15 6.23 5.76
N PRO A 256 -13.68 5.00 5.81
CA PRO A 256 -14.99 4.70 5.27
C PRO A 256 -16.10 5.31 6.16
N PRO A 257 -17.34 5.38 5.68
CA PRO A 257 -18.48 5.71 6.54
C PRO A 257 -18.62 4.67 7.66
N VAL A 258 -18.91 5.11 8.88
CA VAL A 258 -19.11 4.23 10.04
C VAL A 258 -20.39 4.58 10.79
N THR A 259 -20.98 3.58 11.43
CA THR A 259 -22.19 3.71 12.26
C THR A 259 -21.88 3.28 13.70
N ALA A 260 -22.84 3.45 14.61
CA ALA A 260 -22.67 3.08 16.02
C ALA A 260 -22.39 1.57 16.25
N GLY A 261 -22.68 0.71 15.25
CA GLY A 261 -22.42 -0.73 15.28
C GLY A 261 -21.20 -1.17 14.48
N SER A 262 -20.43 -0.26 13.88
CA SER A 262 -19.29 -0.62 13.04
C SER A 262 -18.20 -1.32 13.85
N ALA A 263 -17.71 -2.45 13.33
CA ALA A 263 -16.45 -3.04 13.75
C ALA A 263 -15.27 -2.09 13.45
N PRO A 264 -14.09 -2.30 14.06
CA PRO A 264 -12.89 -1.58 13.66
C PRO A 264 -12.63 -1.68 12.15
N VAL A 265 -12.21 -0.58 11.55
CA VAL A 265 -11.95 -0.46 10.10
C VAL A 265 -10.59 0.21 9.87
N SER A 266 -10.07 0.11 8.65
CA SER A 266 -8.84 0.79 8.27
C SER A 266 -9.03 2.32 8.25
N SER A 267 -7.94 3.07 8.44
CA SER A 267 -7.95 4.54 8.40
C SER A 267 -6.64 5.10 7.87
N VAL A 268 -6.66 6.32 7.35
CA VAL A 268 -5.46 7.06 6.90
C VAL A 268 -5.30 8.33 7.70
N TRP A 269 -4.07 8.60 8.11
CA TRP A 269 -3.65 9.79 8.84
C TRP A 269 -2.58 10.50 8.02
N GLU A 270 -2.90 11.67 7.47
CA GLU A 270 -1.99 12.51 6.69
C GLU A 270 -1.51 13.66 7.55
N LEU A 271 -0.21 13.72 7.83
CA LEU A 271 0.45 14.88 8.41
C LEU A 271 1.04 15.73 7.28
N GLU A 272 0.50 16.94 7.12
CA GLU A 272 1.02 17.93 6.18
C GLU A 272 2.27 18.59 6.77
N LEU A 273 3.36 18.59 6.00
CA LEU A 273 4.65 19.16 6.32
C LEU A 273 5.00 20.23 5.26
N PRO A 274 5.97 21.13 5.48
CA PRO A 274 6.41 22.08 4.45
C PRO A 274 6.83 21.34 3.17
N GLY A 275 6.08 21.53 2.08
CA GLY A 275 6.33 20.90 0.77
C GLY A 275 6.26 19.37 0.76
N MET A 276 5.66 18.75 1.78
CA MET A 276 5.65 17.30 1.98
C MET A 276 4.34 16.80 2.58
N ARG A 277 4.02 15.53 2.35
CA ARG A 277 2.93 14.82 3.04
C ARG A 277 3.45 13.51 3.61
N TYR A 278 3.17 13.25 4.89
CA TYR A 278 3.52 12.00 5.56
C TYR A 278 2.26 11.25 5.97
N PHE A 279 2.07 10.05 5.44
CA PHE A 279 0.89 9.23 5.66
C PHE A 279 1.20 8.05 6.59
N LEU A 280 0.27 7.75 7.49
CA LEU A 280 0.17 6.45 8.14
C LEU A 280 -1.22 5.88 7.88
N THR A 281 -1.26 4.72 7.23
CA THR A 281 -2.49 3.96 7.00
C THR A 281 -2.50 2.77 7.95
N LEU A 282 -3.54 2.70 8.79
CA LEU A 282 -3.69 1.70 9.83
C LEU A 282 -4.65 0.61 9.37
N SER A 283 -4.27 -0.65 9.54
CA SER A 283 -5.17 -1.80 9.37
C SER A 283 -6.25 -1.81 10.47
N PRO A 284 -7.34 -2.58 10.32
CA PRO A 284 -8.48 -2.51 11.24
C PRO A 284 -8.13 -2.86 12.71
N GLU A 285 -7.10 -3.68 12.94
CA GLU A 285 -6.67 -4.07 14.27
C GLU A 285 -5.15 -4.21 14.34
N VAL A 286 -4.58 -4.11 15.55
CA VAL A 286 -3.12 -4.25 15.75
C VAL A 286 -2.63 -5.63 15.33
N SER A 287 -3.39 -6.69 15.64
CA SER A 287 -3.10 -8.08 15.28
C SER A 287 -3.33 -8.41 13.80
N ARG A 288 -3.92 -7.51 13.02
CA ARG A 288 -4.26 -7.70 11.61
C ARG A 288 -3.32 -6.91 10.72
N GLY A 289 -2.71 -7.59 9.75
CA GLY A 289 -1.94 -6.93 8.68
C GLY A 289 -2.78 -6.81 7.41
N PHE A 290 -2.49 -5.79 6.59
CA PHE A 290 -3.18 -5.56 5.31
C PHE A 290 -3.15 -6.79 4.39
N SER A 291 -2.05 -7.54 4.40
CA SER A 291 -1.85 -8.73 3.55
C SER A 291 -2.88 -9.85 3.73
N GLY A 292 -3.74 -9.77 4.75
CA GLY A 292 -4.77 -10.76 5.05
C GLY A 292 -6.20 -10.22 4.94
N GLU A 293 -6.40 -8.96 4.56
CA GLU A 293 -7.74 -8.33 4.55
C GLU A 293 -8.62 -8.83 3.39
N GLY A 294 -8.04 -9.29 2.28
CA GLY A 294 -8.76 -9.96 1.20
C GLY A 294 -9.64 -9.04 0.36
N ALA A 295 -9.40 -7.73 0.35
CA ALA A 295 -10.13 -6.74 -0.45
C ALA A 295 -9.91 -6.94 -1.95
N VAL A 296 -8.77 -7.52 -2.35
CA VAL A 296 -8.44 -7.80 -3.76
C VAL A 296 -8.98 -9.13 -4.28
N LEU A 297 -9.57 -9.96 -3.41
CA LEU A 297 -9.87 -11.36 -3.73
C LEU A 297 -10.94 -11.53 -4.81
N ASP A 298 -12.00 -10.73 -4.78
CA ASP A 298 -13.07 -10.81 -5.77
C ASP A 298 -12.56 -10.38 -7.15
N ALA A 299 -11.71 -9.35 -7.22
CA ALA A 299 -11.09 -8.90 -8.47
C ALA A 299 -10.10 -9.92 -9.04
N LEU A 300 -9.37 -10.64 -8.18
CA LEU A 300 -8.43 -11.69 -8.58
C LEU A 300 -9.10 -13.04 -8.90
N ALA A 301 -10.36 -13.22 -8.50
CA ALA A 301 -11.10 -14.44 -8.77
C ALA A 301 -11.46 -14.57 -10.25
N THR A 302 -11.49 -13.47 -10.99
CA THR A 302 -11.90 -13.43 -12.40
C THR A 302 -10.72 -13.25 -13.35
N ASP A 303 -10.73 -13.98 -14.47
CA ASP A 303 -9.75 -13.80 -15.55
C ASP A 303 -10.18 -12.76 -16.59
N GLU A 304 -11.42 -12.25 -16.52
CA GLU A 304 -12.01 -11.26 -17.44
C GLU A 304 -11.16 -9.98 -17.58
N ALA A 305 -10.50 -9.55 -16.50
CA ALA A 305 -9.72 -8.31 -16.48
C ALA A 305 -8.25 -8.50 -16.91
N ALA A 306 -7.79 -9.73 -17.24
CA ALA A 306 -6.40 -9.95 -17.62
C ALA A 306 -6.01 -9.20 -18.90
N GLY A 307 -6.83 -9.27 -19.96
CA GLY A 307 -6.61 -8.51 -21.19
C GLY A 307 -6.70 -6.99 -20.98
N ASP A 308 -7.64 -6.53 -20.16
CA ASP A 308 -7.79 -5.12 -19.83
C ASP A 308 -6.60 -4.59 -19.01
N THR A 309 -6.05 -5.43 -18.13
CA THR A 309 -4.89 -5.12 -17.30
C THR A 309 -3.66 -4.85 -18.15
N ASP A 310 -3.41 -5.65 -19.18
CA ASP A 310 -2.30 -5.44 -20.11
C ASP A 310 -2.47 -4.14 -20.91
N LEU A 311 -3.69 -3.89 -21.42
CA LEU A 311 -4.01 -2.66 -22.16
C LEU A 311 -3.84 -1.41 -21.28
N ILE A 312 -4.49 -1.37 -20.12
CA ILE A 312 -4.38 -0.23 -19.19
C ILE A 312 -2.94 -0.08 -18.72
N GLY A 313 -2.26 -1.18 -18.43
CA GLY A 313 -0.86 -1.19 -18.00
C GLY A 313 0.11 -0.63 -19.03
N ALA A 314 -0.18 -0.76 -20.33
CA ALA A 314 0.62 -0.19 -21.41
C ALA A 314 0.41 1.33 -21.57
N LEU A 315 -0.70 1.87 -21.08
CA LEU A 315 -1.01 3.30 -21.12
C LEU A 315 -0.36 4.09 -19.98
N LEU A 316 0.17 3.42 -18.95
CA LEU A 316 0.78 4.07 -17.80
C LEU A 316 2.25 4.43 -18.07
N SER A 317 2.67 5.63 -17.66
CA SER A 317 4.01 6.20 -17.86
C SER A 317 4.48 6.97 -16.62
N PHE A 318 4.57 6.27 -15.49
CA PHE A 318 4.92 6.77 -14.15
C PHE A 318 4.21 8.07 -13.73
N GLU A 319 2.94 8.25 -14.12
CA GLU A 319 2.17 9.44 -13.77
C GLU A 319 1.97 9.55 -12.25
N PRO A 320 2.12 10.77 -11.69
CA PRO A 320 1.85 11.00 -10.27
C PRO A 320 0.37 10.89 -9.94
N ARG A 321 -0.49 11.06 -10.96
CA ARG A 321 -1.95 11.01 -10.89
C ARG A 321 -2.45 10.26 -12.12
N VAL A 322 -3.16 9.17 -11.86
CA VAL A 322 -3.79 8.32 -12.86
C VAL A 322 -5.29 8.43 -12.65
N ASP A 323 -5.96 9.05 -13.63
CA ASP A 323 -7.41 9.25 -13.64
C ASP A 323 -8.10 8.08 -14.38
N PRO A 324 -9.01 7.34 -13.71
CA PRO A 324 -9.70 6.21 -14.35
C PRO A 324 -10.59 6.60 -15.54
N GLY A 325 -11.18 7.81 -15.54
CA GLY A 325 -12.00 8.32 -16.64
C GLY A 325 -11.17 8.64 -17.88
N LEU A 326 -10.02 9.29 -17.69
CA LEU A 326 -9.09 9.55 -18.81
C LEU A 326 -8.51 8.25 -19.38
N LEU A 327 -8.23 7.26 -18.54
CA LEU A 327 -7.80 5.93 -18.99
C LEU A 327 -8.90 5.19 -19.75
N ALA A 328 -10.15 5.28 -19.29
CA ALA A 328 -11.31 4.69 -19.98
C ALA A 328 -11.45 5.28 -21.39
N GLU A 329 -11.34 6.61 -21.52
CA GLU A 329 -11.38 7.29 -22.82
C GLU A 329 -10.24 6.83 -23.74
N ARG A 330 -9.00 6.78 -23.24
CA ARG A 330 -7.82 6.39 -24.04
C ARG A 330 -7.81 4.92 -24.46
N SER A 331 -8.32 4.04 -23.60
CA SER A 331 -8.36 2.60 -23.85
C SER A 331 -9.60 2.17 -24.64
N GLY A 332 -10.66 2.99 -24.67
CA GLY A 332 -11.97 2.61 -25.17
C GLY A 332 -12.73 1.64 -24.26
N LEU A 333 -12.20 1.34 -23.07
CA LEU A 333 -12.86 0.46 -22.10
C LEU A 333 -13.92 1.23 -21.29
N PRO A 334 -15.03 0.57 -20.93
CA PRO A 334 -15.93 1.06 -19.89
C PRO A 334 -15.20 1.38 -18.58
N LEU A 335 -15.71 2.37 -17.83
CA LEU A 335 -15.07 2.87 -16.60
C LEU A 335 -14.97 1.80 -15.51
N ASP A 336 -15.97 0.94 -15.38
CA ASP A 336 -16.00 -0.20 -14.47
C ASP A 336 -14.90 -1.22 -14.79
N ARG A 337 -14.74 -1.59 -16.07
CA ARG A 337 -13.64 -2.44 -16.54
C ARG A 337 -12.27 -1.81 -16.31
N THR A 338 -12.14 -0.51 -16.56
CA THR A 338 -10.91 0.25 -16.28
C THR A 338 -10.55 0.23 -14.80
N LYS A 339 -11.54 0.40 -13.90
CA LYS A 339 -11.33 0.31 -12.44
C LYS A 339 -10.97 -1.10 -11.99
N ALA A 340 -11.55 -2.13 -12.61
CA ALA A 340 -11.19 -3.53 -12.36
C ALA A 340 -9.74 -3.82 -12.78
N ALA A 341 -9.33 -3.36 -13.97
CA ALA A 341 -7.96 -3.45 -14.45
C ALA A 341 -6.96 -2.71 -13.53
N LEU A 342 -7.28 -1.50 -13.07
CA LEU A 342 -6.47 -0.78 -12.08
C LEU A 342 -6.36 -1.54 -10.75
N THR A 343 -7.44 -2.19 -10.32
CA THR A 343 -7.42 -3.05 -9.13
C THR A 343 -6.45 -4.21 -9.31
N GLN A 344 -6.49 -4.88 -10.46
CA GLN A 344 -5.59 -5.98 -10.82
C GLN A 344 -4.14 -5.51 -10.96
N LEU A 345 -3.87 -4.36 -11.59
CA LEU A 345 -2.56 -3.71 -11.63
C LEU A 345 -2.02 -3.41 -10.22
N GLY A 346 -2.88 -3.05 -9.27
CA GLY A 346 -2.47 -2.86 -7.89
C GLY A 346 -2.02 -4.17 -7.23
N THR A 347 -2.61 -5.30 -7.63
CA THR A 347 -2.19 -6.64 -7.15
C THR A 347 -0.82 -7.06 -7.66
N SER A 348 -0.45 -6.62 -8.86
CA SER A 348 0.89 -6.80 -9.42
C SER A 348 1.88 -5.72 -8.96
N GLY A 349 1.46 -4.80 -8.09
CA GLY A 349 2.31 -3.73 -7.58
C GLY A 349 2.55 -2.60 -8.57
N ARG A 350 1.77 -2.52 -9.65
CA ARG A 350 1.91 -1.54 -10.73
C ARG A 350 1.20 -0.20 -10.47
N VAL A 351 0.32 -0.15 -9.48
CA VAL A 351 -0.31 1.11 -9.04
C VAL A 351 -0.44 1.15 -7.52
N GLY A 352 -0.48 2.37 -6.99
CA GLY A 352 -0.96 2.67 -5.64
C GLY A 352 -2.08 3.71 -5.67
N PHE A 353 -2.66 4.03 -4.50
CA PHE A 353 -3.72 5.03 -4.38
C PHE A 353 -3.32 6.17 -3.44
N ASP A 354 -3.59 7.41 -3.86
CA ASP A 354 -3.37 8.62 -3.08
C ASP A 354 -4.69 9.17 -2.53
N THR A 355 -4.92 8.95 -1.24
CA THR A 355 -6.14 9.45 -0.56
C THR A 355 -6.22 10.96 -0.49
N ALA A 356 -5.10 11.69 -0.54
CA ALA A 356 -5.12 13.15 -0.51
C ALA A 356 -5.58 13.74 -1.85
N GLU A 357 -5.31 13.02 -2.94
CA GLU A 357 -5.65 13.46 -4.31
C GLU A 357 -6.80 12.65 -4.93
N ALA A 358 -7.31 11.64 -4.21
CA ALA A 358 -8.34 10.71 -4.67
C ALA A 358 -8.01 10.09 -6.04
N ALA A 359 -6.73 9.80 -6.29
CA ALA A 359 -6.23 9.33 -7.57
C ALA A 359 -5.29 8.14 -7.42
N PHE A 360 -5.25 7.28 -8.45
CA PHE A 360 -4.19 6.28 -8.54
C PHE A 360 -2.86 6.96 -8.88
N PHE A 361 -1.75 6.29 -8.62
CA PHE A 361 -0.43 6.69 -9.11
C PHE A 361 0.31 5.46 -9.60
N HIS A 362 1.12 5.64 -10.63
CA HIS A 362 1.90 4.55 -11.20
C HIS A 362 3.21 4.37 -10.41
N ARG A 363 3.49 3.12 -10.04
CA ARG A 363 4.76 2.62 -9.51
C ARG A 363 4.99 1.23 -10.08
N GLU A 364 6.21 0.70 -10.07
CA GLU A 364 6.47 -0.67 -10.53
C GLU A 364 7.26 -1.40 -9.45
N LEU A 365 6.59 -2.24 -8.65
CA LEU A 365 7.28 -3.04 -7.64
C LEU A 365 8.15 -4.12 -8.31
N PRO A 366 9.37 -4.40 -7.81
CA PRO A 366 10.33 -5.29 -8.48
C PRO A 366 10.00 -6.78 -8.27
N TYR A 367 8.81 -7.23 -8.69
CA TYR A 367 8.32 -8.60 -8.51
C TYR A 367 7.45 -9.08 -9.67
N ASP A 368 7.42 -10.41 -9.85
CA ASP A 368 6.53 -11.08 -10.78
C ASP A 368 5.07 -11.04 -10.29
N ALA A 369 4.24 -10.32 -11.03
CA ALA A 369 2.79 -10.21 -10.88
C ALA A 369 2.09 -11.58 -10.74
N ALA A 370 2.47 -12.55 -11.59
CA ALA A 370 1.87 -13.87 -11.63
C ALA A 370 2.09 -14.62 -10.30
N ARG A 371 3.19 -14.32 -9.61
CA ARG A 371 3.51 -14.88 -8.29
C ARG A 371 2.60 -14.32 -7.20
N VAL A 372 2.27 -13.02 -7.21
CA VAL A 372 1.43 -12.41 -6.15
C VAL A 372 0.01 -12.97 -6.15
N ALA A 373 -0.58 -13.20 -7.33
CA ALA A 373 -1.88 -13.85 -7.44
C ALA A 373 -1.85 -15.29 -6.87
N ALA A 374 -0.81 -16.06 -7.17
CA ALA A 374 -0.61 -17.41 -6.63
C ALA A 374 -0.34 -17.44 -5.12
N LEU A 375 0.07 -16.31 -4.52
CA LEU A 375 0.41 -16.20 -3.11
C LEU A 375 -0.81 -16.06 -2.18
N ASN A 376 -2.04 -15.89 -2.67
CA ASN A 376 -3.21 -15.84 -1.78
C ASN A 376 -3.75 -17.25 -1.47
N PRO A 377 -3.64 -17.74 -0.22
CA PRO A 377 -4.05 -19.11 0.11
C PRO A 377 -5.54 -19.37 -0.08
N ARG A 378 -6.38 -18.34 0.11
CA ARG A 378 -7.84 -18.46 -0.04
C ARG A 378 -8.22 -18.59 -1.51
N LEU A 379 -7.65 -17.76 -2.38
CA LEU A 379 -7.87 -17.85 -3.82
C LEU A 379 -7.35 -19.16 -4.39
N ARG A 380 -6.14 -19.59 -4.00
CA ARG A 380 -5.59 -20.89 -4.41
C ARG A 380 -6.50 -22.05 -4.02
N SER A 381 -7.00 -22.04 -2.78
CA SER A 381 -7.92 -23.09 -2.32
C SER A 381 -9.28 -23.02 -3.02
N ALA A 382 -9.72 -21.82 -3.43
CA ALA A 382 -10.95 -21.66 -4.20
C ALA A 382 -10.80 -22.24 -5.61
N ARG A 383 -9.70 -21.94 -6.31
CA ARG A 383 -9.40 -22.48 -7.64
C ARG A 383 -9.31 -24.00 -7.63
N ALA A 384 -8.64 -24.59 -6.63
CA ALA A 384 -8.60 -26.05 -6.46
C ALA A 384 -10.02 -26.65 -6.32
N LEU A 385 -10.92 -26.01 -5.55
CA LEU A 385 -12.32 -26.47 -5.45
C LEU A 385 -13.07 -26.40 -6.78
N VAL A 386 -12.76 -25.42 -7.63
CA VAL A 386 -13.35 -25.30 -8.97
C VAL A 386 -12.81 -26.40 -9.89
N GLU A 387 -11.48 -26.58 -9.90
CA GLU A 387 -10.79 -27.63 -10.69
C GLU A 387 -11.27 -29.04 -10.31
N ASP A 388 -11.54 -29.28 -9.02
CA ASP A 388 -12.07 -30.56 -8.52
C ASP A 388 -13.58 -30.75 -8.82
N GLY A 389 -14.24 -29.78 -9.47
CA GLY A 389 -15.67 -29.84 -9.76
C GLY A 389 -16.56 -29.81 -8.50
N ALA A 390 -16.04 -29.27 -7.39
CA ALA A 390 -16.66 -29.36 -6.08
C ALA A 390 -17.82 -28.37 -5.85
N VAL A 391 -18.12 -27.50 -6.81
CA VAL A 391 -19.16 -26.46 -6.74
C VAL A 391 -20.37 -26.91 -7.53
N ARG A 392 -21.54 -26.98 -6.89
CA ARG A 392 -22.81 -27.31 -7.53
C ARG A 392 -23.87 -26.26 -7.20
N PHE A 393 -24.41 -25.60 -8.22
CA PHE A 393 -25.54 -24.68 -8.04
C PHE A 393 -26.84 -25.45 -7.77
N THR A 394 -27.61 -25.00 -6.78
CA THR A 394 -28.94 -25.53 -6.42
C THR A 394 -30.07 -24.60 -6.86
N GLY A 395 -29.74 -23.42 -7.39
CA GLY A 395 -30.64 -22.42 -7.97
C GLY A 395 -29.83 -21.25 -8.53
N SER A 396 -30.49 -20.15 -8.92
CA SER A 396 -29.81 -18.93 -9.41
C SER A 396 -28.87 -18.30 -8.39
N ASP A 397 -29.27 -18.34 -7.11
CA ASP A 397 -28.63 -17.58 -6.04
C ASP A 397 -28.06 -18.48 -4.92
N ALA A 398 -27.94 -19.79 -5.17
CA ALA A 398 -27.48 -20.75 -4.18
C ALA A 398 -26.56 -21.82 -4.79
N ALA A 399 -25.46 -22.09 -4.08
CA ALA A 399 -24.52 -23.13 -4.42
C ALA A 399 -24.14 -23.96 -3.19
N VAL A 400 -23.84 -25.24 -3.42
CA VAL A 400 -23.22 -26.14 -2.45
C VAL A 400 -21.78 -26.39 -2.90
N VAL A 401 -20.84 -26.17 -1.99
CA VAL A 401 -19.41 -26.44 -2.21
C VAL A 401 -19.01 -27.60 -1.32
N THR A 402 -18.72 -28.75 -1.93
CA THR A 402 -18.30 -29.96 -1.22
C THR A 402 -16.83 -29.85 -0.84
N THR A 403 -16.51 -30.17 0.41
CA THR A 403 -15.12 -30.15 0.91
C THR A 403 -14.87 -31.37 1.80
N ASP A 404 -13.60 -31.69 2.07
CA ASP A 404 -13.24 -32.74 3.04
C ASP A 404 -13.89 -32.56 4.42
N GLY A 405 -14.20 -31.31 4.78
CA GLY A 405 -14.87 -30.94 6.03
C GLY A 405 -16.40 -30.86 5.92
N GLY A 406 -17.00 -31.47 4.90
CA GLY A 406 -18.43 -31.44 4.61
C GLY A 406 -18.88 -30.31 3.69
N ASP A 407 -20.17 -30.34 3.33
CA ASP A 407 -20.79 -29.39 2.41
C ASP A 407 -20.92 -27.99 3.02
N ARG A 408 -20.68 -26.98 2.19
CA ARG A 408 -20.82 -25.57 2.52
C ARG A 408 -21.83 -24.92 1.59
N GLU A 409 -22.86 -24.34 2.18
CA GLU A 409 -23.87 -23.60 1.43
C GLU A 409 -23.37 -22.16 1.25
N VAL A 410 -23.45 -21.68 0.01
CA VAL A 410 -23.19 -20.30 -0.40
C VAL A 410 -24.49 -19.74 -0.94
N ARG A 411 -24.85 -18.54 -0.46
CA ARG A 411 -26.03 -17.80 -0.95
C ARG A 411 -25.62 -16.42 -1.44
N PHE A 412 -26.08 -16.06 -2.62
CA PHE A 412 -25.87 -14.74 -3.22
C PHE A 412 -27.11 -13.86 -2.97
N GLU A 413 -26.87 -12.61 -2.61
CA GLU A 413 -27.88 -11.58 -2.35
C GLU A 413 -27.41 -10.27 -3.00
N GLY A 414 -27.70 -10.12 -4.30
CA GLY A 414 -27.12 -9.05 -5.12
C GLY A 414 -25.59 -9.18 -5.17
N ASP A 415 -24.88 -8.11 -4.79
CA ASP A 415 -23.41 -8.08 -4.73
C ASP A 415 -22.83 -8.75 -3.48
N ARG A 416 -23.67 -9.22 -2.55
CA ARG A 416 -23.22 -9.88 -1.33
C ARG A 416 -23.32 -11.39 -1.47
N ALA A 417 -22.45 -12.08 -0.75
CA ALA A 417 -22.50 -13.52 -0.62
C ALA A 417 -22.32 -13.93 0.85
N THR A 418 -23.07 -14.93 1.28
CA THR A 418 -22.96 -15.54 2.62
C THR A 418 -22.53 -17.00 2.51
N CYS A 419 -21.97 -17.57 3.57
CA CYS A 419 -21.54 -18.96 3.56
C CYS A 419 -21.70 -19.64 4.93
N THR A 420 -21.91 -20.96 4.97
CA THR A 420 -21.99 -21.74 6.21
C THR A 420 -20.64 -22.26 6.73
N CYS A 421 -19.53 -21.66 6.31
CA CYS A 421 -18.19 -22.04 6.79
C CYS A 421 -17.76 -21.24 8.03
N PRO A 422 -16.87 -21.78 8.88
CA PRO A 422 -16.40 -21.09 10.09
C PRO A 422 -15.84 -19.69 9.82
N TRP A 423 -15.10 -19.50 8.72
CA TRP A 423 -14.59 -18.18 8.31
C TRP A 423 -15.70 -17.12 8.18
N TRP A 424 -16.84 -17.49 7.59
CA TRP A 424 -17.97 -16.59 7.48
C TRP A 424 -18.63 -16.32 8.82
N PHE A 425 -18.78 -17.34 9.68
CA PHE A 425 -19.33 -17.14 11.02
C PHE A 425 -18.48 -16.18 11.85
N ASP A 426 -17.15 -16.31 11.77
CA ASP A 426 -16.19 -15.51 12.54
C ASP A 426 -16.01 -14.09 12.00
N HIS A 427 -16.21 -13.87 10.69
CA HIS A 427 -15.83 -12.61 10.03
C HIS A 427 -16.94 -11.91 9.26
N ARG A 428 -18.00 -12.61 8.85
CA ARG A 428 -19.18 -12.05 8.16
C ARG A 428 -18.84 -11.10 6.99
N GLY A 429 -17.78 -11.41 6.25
CA GLY A 429 -17.30 -10.61 5.12
C GLY A 429 -16.29 -9.51 5.47
N GLU A 430 -16.09 -9.17 6.75
CA GLU A 430 -15.14 -8.12 7.20
C GLU A 430 -13.66 -8.45 6.94
N ARG A 431 -13.36 -9.67 6.50
CA ARG A 431 -12.01 -10.11 6.06
C ARG A 431 -11.98 -10.56 4.61
N GLY A 432 -12.92 -10.09 3.80
CA GLY A 432 -13.11 -10.58 2.44
C GLY A 432 -13.69 -12.00 2.40
N PRO A 433 -13.98 -12.49 1.18
CA PRO A 433 -14.70 -13.75 0.98
C PRO A 433 -13.90 -14.97 1.44
N CYS A 434 -14.61 -16.02 1.85
CA CYS A 434 -14.01 -17.33 2.11
C CYS A 434 -13.72 -18.05 0.79
N LYS A 435 -12.93 -19.13 0.83
CA LYS A 435 -12.63 -19.95 -0.36
C LYS A 435 -13.88 -20.50 -1.06
N HIS A 436 -14.96 -20.80 -0.33
CA HIS A 436 -16.19 -21.36 -0.91
C HIS A 436 -16.99 -20.30 -1.67
N VAL A 437 -17.11 -19.09 -1.09
CA VAL A 437 -17.72 -17.95 -1.79
C VAL A 437 -16.93 -17.65 -3.05
N LEU A 438 -15.61 -17.59 -2.97
CA LEU A 438 -14.75 -17.39 -4.14
C LEU A 438 -14.97 -18.46 -5.21
N ALA A 439 -14.95 -19.74 -4.84
CA ALA A 439 -15.15 -20.85 -5.78
C ALA A 439 -16.52 -20.78 -6.47
N ALA A 440 -17.58 -20.50 -5.69
CA ALA A 440 -18.93 -20.31 -6.24
C ALA A 440 -19.02 -19.08 -7.16
N THR A 441 -18.37 -17.96 -6.81
CA THR A 441 -18.32 -16.76 -7.64
C THR A 441 -17.64 -17.02 -8.98
N ILE A 442 -16.51 -17.75 -8.98
CA ILE A 442 -15.79 -18.15 -10.21
C ILE A 442 -16.73 -18.93 -11.13
N VAL A 443 -17.32 -20.02 -10.62
CA VAL A 443 -18.20 -20.90 -11.42
C VAL A 443 -19.46 -20.18 -11.92
N ARG A 444 -20.05 -19.29 -11.09
CA ARG A 444 -21.22 -18.49 -11.50
C ARG A 444 -20.91 -17.63 -12.71
N ARG A 445 -19.78 -16.93 -12.67
CA ARG A 445 -19.37 -15.98 -13.73
C ARG A 445 -18.89 -16.68 -14.99
N ASP A 446 -18.19 -17.80 -14.86
CA ASP A 446 -17.82 -18.63 -16.02
C ASP A 446 -19.07 -19.10 -16.78
N GLY A 447 -20.13 -19.48 -16.03
CA GLY A 447 -21.44 -19.81 -16.63
C GLY A 447 -22.12 -18.64 -17.32
N GLU A 448 -22.05 -17.44 -16.75
CA GLU A 448 -22.59 -16.20 -17.35
C GLU A 448 -21.82 -15.79 -18.61
N ALA A 449 -20.49 -15.92 -18.62
CA ALA A 449 -19.63 -15.61 -19.76
C ALA A 449 -19.86 -16.55 -20.93
N VAL A 450 -19.98 -17.86 -20.68
CA VAL A 450 -20.33 -18.86 -21.71
C VAL A 450 -21.71 -18.55 -22.30
N ALA A 451 -22.71 -18.25 -21.46
CA ALA A 451 -24.04 -17.90 -21.93
C ALA A 451 -24.06 -16.61 -22.78
N ALA A 452 -23.22 -15.62 -22.45
CA ALA A 452 -23.07 -14.38 -23.22
C ALA A 452 -22.43 -14.62 -24.59
N LEU A 453 -21.37 -15.43 -24.65
CA LEU A 453 -20.71 -15.81 -25.90
C LEU A 453 -21.63 -16.61 -26.83
N ASP A 454 -22.41 -17.55 -26.27
CA ASP A 454 -23.40 -18.32 -27.02
C ASP A 454 -24.52 -17.42 -27.59
N ALA A 455 -24.94 -16.41 -26.82
CA ALA A 455 -25.95 -15.44 -27.26
C ALA A 455 -25.43 -14.46 -28.34
N GLU A 456 -24.13 -14.15 -28.35
CA GLU A 456 -23.49 -13.32 -29.36
C GLU A 456 -23.23 -14.11 -30.66
N ALA A 457 -22.84 -15.39 -30.55
CA ALA A 457 -22.70 -16.28 -31.71
C ALA A 457 -24.04 -16.66 -32.39
N ALA A 458 -25.16 -16.53 -31.66
CA ALA A 458 -26.50 -16.76 -32.18
C ALA A 458 -27.14 -15.52 -32.86
N ARG A 459 -26.47 -14.36 -32.84
CA ARG A 459 -26.85 -13.13 -33.54
C ARG A 459 -26.09 -12.98 -34.84
#